data_AF-A0A842MMB3-F1
#
_entry.id   AF-A0A842MMB3-F1
#
_cell.length_a   1.000
_cell.length_b   1.000
_cell.length_c   1.000
_cell.angle_alpha   90.00
_cell.angle_beta   90.00
_cell.angle_gamma   90.00
#
_symmetry.space_group_name_H-M   'P 1'
#
loop_
_entity.id
_entity.type
_entity.pdbx_description
1 polymer ?
#
loop_
_entity_poly.entity_id
_entity_poly.type
_entity_poly.pdbx_seq_one_letter_code
_entity_poly.pdbx_strand_id
1 'polypeptide(L)'
;MVDEEDEFRKIMKEMGKIFEEVFKDVMEQFSGEKIFEINEDDKKIYVTVELNTKEEDIKVKVYKNAIEIRLKNGWAKKIDFPCKIKKKIKKTFKNGILDLEIEKA
;
A
#
# COMPACT_ATOMS: atom_id res chain seq x y z
N MET A 1 27.31 8.62 -11.36
CA MET A 1 26.48 7.97 -10.34
C MET A 1 25.21 8.78 -10.29
N VAL A 2 24.09 8.21 -10.72
CA VAL A 2 22.79 8.83 -10.48
C VAL A 2 22.52 8.56 -9.01
N ASP A 3 22.40 9.60 -8.20
CA ASP A 3 22.04 9.47 -6.79
C ASP A 3 20.61 8.90 -6.76
N GLU A 4 20.45 7.66 -6.29
CA GLU A 4 19.13 7.06 -6.05
C GLU A 4 18.25 8.00 -5.20
N GLU A 5 18.87 8.82 -4.34
CA GLU A 5 18.21 9.88 -3.57
C GLU A 5 17.54 10.95 -4.42
N ASP A 6 18.11 11.32 -5.57
CA ASP A 6 17.56 12.34 -6.45
C ASP A 6 16.43 11.78 -7.34
N GLU A 7 16.53 10.53 -7.79
CA GLU A 7 15.40 9.85 -8.44
C GLU A 7 14.26 9.64 -7.45
N PHE A 8 14.57 9.21 -6.23
CA PHE A 8 13.60 9.04 -5.16
C PHE A 8 12.91 10.36 -4.83
N ARG A 9 13.66 11.47 -4.67
CA ARG A 9 13.07 12.80 -4.45
C ARG A 9 12.20 13.27 -5.59
N LYS A 10 12.54 12.95 -6.84
CA LYS A 10 11.73 13.29 -8.00
C LYS A 10 10.41 12.51 -8.01
N ILE A 11 10.46 11.21 -7.76
CA ILE A 11 9.28 10.34 -7.61
C ILE A 11 8.40 10.82 -6.44
N MET A 12 9.00 11.15 -5.30
CA MET A 12 8.30 11.67 -4.12
C MET A 12 7.64 13.03 -4.37
N LYS A 13 8.27 13.88 -5.18
CA LYS A 13 7.70 15.17 -5.59
C LYS A 13 6.53 15.00 -6.55
N GLU A 14 6.53 13.94 -7.36
CA GLU A 14 5.42 13.59 -8.25
C GLU A 14 4.28 12.85 -7.52
N MET A 15 4.58 12.06 -6.48
CA MET A 15 3.60 11.19 -5.79
C MET A 15 2.80 11.86 -4.65
N GLY A 16 3.08 13.12 -4.30
CA GLY A 16 2.21 13.89 -3.40
C GLY A 16 2.06 13.34 -1.98
N LYS A 17 2.80 13.95 -1.04
CA LYS A 17 2.56 13.93 0.43
C LYS A 17 2.50 12.58 1.16
N ILE A 18 2.73 11.44 0.53
CA ILE A 18 2.96 10.22 1.30
C ILE A 18 4.26 10.40 2.07
N PHE A 19 4.10 10.39 3.40
CA PHE A 19 5.14 10.65 4.39
C PHE A 19 6.43 9.92 4.01
N GLU A 20 7.54 10.65 3.96
CA GLU A 20 8.89 10.16 3.65
C GLU A 20 9.23 8.89 4.45
N GLU A 21 8.76 8.81 5.69
CA GLU A 21 8.94 7.69 6.60
C GLU A 21 8.12 6.44 6.21
N VAL A 22 6.86 6.61 5.82
CA VAL A 22 5.98 5.50 5.41
C VAL A 22 6.43 4.96 4.06
N PHE A 23 6.79 5.83 3.12
CA PHE A 23 7.27 5.42 1.81
C PHE A 23 8.63 4.73 1.89
N LYS A 24 9.52 5.21 2.77
CA LYS A 24 10.82 4.58 3.01
C LYS A 24 10.67 3.21 3.70
N ASP A 25 9.81 3.08 4.70
CA ASP A 25 9.49 1.77 5.32
C ASP A 25 8.85 0.80 4.33
N VAL A 26 7.97 1.32 3.47
CA VAL A 26 7.37 0.59 2.33
C VAL A 26 8.51 0.09 1.44
N MET A 27 9.34 0.99 0.90
CA MET A 27 10.43 0.70 -0.07
C MET A 27 11.57 -0.17 0.50
N GLU A 28 12.02 0.05 1.74
CA GLU A 28 13.01 -0.81 2.40
C GLU A 28 12.47 -2.23 2.63
N GLN A 29 11.16 -2.36 2.83
CA GLN A 29 10.48 -3.66 2.90
C GLN A 29 10.01 -4.19 1.53
N PHE A 30 10.36 -3.55 0.42
CA PHE A 30 10.04 -3.96 -0.97
C PHE A 30 11.15 -4.77 -1.65
N SER A 31 12.09 -5.34 -0.90
CA SER A 31 13.09 -6.26 -1.45
C SER A 31 12.53 -7.59 -1.99
N GLY A 32 11.20 -7.74 -2.13
CA GLY A 32 10.55 -8.94 -2.65
C GLY A 32 9.53 -8.65 -3.74
N GLU A 33 9.83 -9.12 -4.96
CA GLU A 33 9.04 -9.59 -6.12
C GLU A 33 7.62 -9.04 -6.47
N LYS A 34 6.98 -8.20 -5.67
CA LYS A 34 5.60 -7.74 -5.89
C LYS A 34 5.54 -6.23 -6.07
N ILE A 35 4.79 -5.80 -7.08
CA ILE A 35 4.53 -4.38 -7.34
C ILE A 35 3.45 -3.90 -6.37
N PHE A 36 3.79 -2.87 -5.62
CA PHE A 36 2.91 -2.18 -4.69
C PHE A 36 2.95 -0.69 -4.97
N GLU A 37 1.78 -0.10 -4.98
CA GLU A 37 1.61 1.34 -5.15
C GLU A 37 0.69 1.84 -4.05
N ILE A 38 1.06 2.96 -3.45
CA ILE A 38 0.26 3.65 -2.45
C ILE A 38 0.15 5.10 -2.93
N ASN A 39 -1.08 5.59 -3.02
CA ASN A 39 -1.40 6.99 -3.34
C ASN A 39 -2.35 7.54 -2.27
N GLU A 40 -2.40 8.86 -2.08
CA GLU A 40 -3.38 9.47 -1.21
C GLU A 40 -3.90 10.81 -1.74
N ASP A 41 -5.10 11.16 -1.28
CA ASP A 41 -5.64 12.51 -1.37
C ASP A 41 -6.00 13.02 0.04
N ASP A 42 -6.60 14.20 0.16
CA ASP A 42 -6.95 14.78 1.46
C ASP A 42 -7.93 13.92 2.29
N LYS A 43 -8.68 13.01 1.65
CA LYS A 43 -9.76 12.22 2.26
C LYS A 43 -9.52 10.72 2.23
N LYS A 44 -8.70 10.22 1.30
CA LYS A 44 -8.55 8.79 1.03
C LYS A 44 -7.11 8.37 0.82
N ILE A 45 -6.85 7.10 1.09
CA ILE A 45 -5.63 6.38 0.75
C ILE A 45 -6.03 5.27 -0.24
N TYR A 46 -5.25 5.10 -1.28
CA TYR A 46 -5.40 4.11 -2.32
C TYR A 46 -4.20 3.16 -2.25
N VAL A 47 -4.45 1.86 -2.14
CA VAL A 47 -3.40 0.84 -2.14
C VAL A 47 -3.67 -0.13 -3.27
N THR A 48 -2.73 -0.25 -4.19
CA THR A 48 -2.78 -1.15 -5.34
C THR A 48 -1.66 -2.17 -5.22
N VAL A 49 -1.99 -3.45 -5.38
CA VAL A 49 -1.07 -4.56 -5.19
C VAL A 49 -1.23 -5.61 -6.27
N GLU A 50 -0.12 -6.00 -6.91
CA GLU A 50 -0.12 -7.15 -7.82
C GLU A 50 0.11 -8.48 -7.07
N LEU A 51 -0.87 -9.37 -7.19
CA LEU A 51 -0.96 -10.65 -6.48
C LEU A 51 -1.26 -11.79 -7.47
N ASN A 52 -0.32 -12.72 -7.61
CA ASN A 52 -0.49 -13.98 -8.34
C ASN A 52 -1.32 -14.99 -7.54
N THR A 53 -2.60 -14.68 -7.26
CA THR A 53 -3.49 -15.49 -6.42
C THR A 53 -4.96 -15.32 -6.80
N LYS A 54 -5.86 -16.07 -6.13
CA LYS A 54 -7.32 -15.95 -6.30
C LYS A 54 -7.90 -15.04 -5.22
N GLU A 55 -9.03 -14.41 -5.52
CA GLU A 55 -9.66 -13.47 -4.57
C GLU A 55 -9.99 -14.12 -3.21
N GLU A 56 -10.46 -15.37 -3.24
CA GLU A 56 -10.82 -16.17 -2.07
C GLU A 56 -9.65 -16.45 -1.12
N ASP A 57 -8.42 -16.37 -1.64
CA ASP A 57 -7.19 -16.57 -0.87
C ASP A 57 -6.67 -15.27 -0.23
N ILE A 58 -7.30 -14.12 -0.51
CA ILE A 58 -6.90 -12.79 -0.04
C ILE A 58 -7.77 -12.36 1.15
N LYS A 59 -7.14 -12.22 2.31
CA LYS A 59 -7.75 -11.63 3.50
C LYS A 59 -7.16 -10.27 3.80
N VAL A 60 -8.00 -9.25 3.88
CA VAL A 60 -7.62 -7.90 4.30
C VAL A 60 -8.16 -7.64 5.70
N LYS A 61 -7.28 -7.27 6.63
CA LYS A 61 -7.64 -6.80 7.97
C LYS A 61 -7.42 -5.30 8.06
N VAL A 62 -8.35 -4.62 8.72
CA VAL A 62 -8.30 -3.17 8.92
C VAL A 62 -8.14 -2.89 10.41
N TYR A 63 -7.12 -2.11 10.74
CA TYR A 63 -6.80 -1.62 12.08
C TYR A 63 -7.08 -0.11 12.17
N LYS A 64 -6.78 0.50 13.32
CA LYS A 64 -7.03 1.92 13.57
C LYS A 64 -6.33 2.85 12.58
N ASN A 65 -5.10 2.51 12.18
CA ASN A 65 -4.22 3.29 11.34
C ASN A 65 -3.40 2.40 10.39
N ALA A 66 -3.88 1.18 10.11
CA ALA A 66 -3.11 0.22 9.31
C ALA A 66 -4.03 -0.76 8.60
N ILE A 67 -3.53 -1.34 7.52
CA ILE A 67 -4.11 -2.54 6.92
C ILE A 67 -3.12 -3.69 6.96
N GLU A 68 -3.63 -4.91 6.91
CA GLU A 68 -2.82 -6.10 6.71
C GLU A 68 -3.45 -6.97 5.63
N ILE A 69 -2.69 -7.25 4.57
CA ILE A 69 -3.06 -8.13 3.47
C ILE A 69 -2.41 -9.49 3.76
N ARG A 70 -3.20 -10.56 3.81
CA ARG A 70 -2.73 -11.93 4.02
C ARG A 70 -3.18 -12.81 2.87
N LEU A 71 -2.27 -13.65 2.40
CA LEU A 71 -2.55 -14.71 1.45
C LEU A 71 -2.59 -16.07 2.16
N LYS A 72 -3.37 -17.00 1.60
CA LYS A 72 -3.46 -18.37 2.11
C LYS A 72 -2.13 -19.13 2.08
N ASN A 73 -1.22 -18.77 1.16
CA ASN A 73 0.12 -19.37 1.04
C ASN A 73 1.10 -18.91 2.14
N GLY A 74 0.65 -18.12 3.12
CA GLY A 74 1.45 -17.67 4.25
C GLY A 74 2.09 -16.29 4.08
N TRP A 75 2.07 -15.70 2.88
CA TRP A 75 2.52 -14.33 2.69
C TRP A 75 1.60 -13.34 3.42
N ALA A 76 2.17 -12.35 4.10
CA ALA A 76 1.43 -11.29 4.75
C ALA A 76 2.22 -9.97 4.70
N LYS A 77 1.52 -8.85 4.52
CA LYS A 77 2.09 -7.50 4.59
C LYS A 77 1.19 -6.61 5.40
N LYS A 78 1.78 -5.93 6.37
CA LYS A 78 1.15 -4.86 7.13
C LYS A 78 1.64 -3.52 6.58
N ILE A 79 0.73 -2.57 6.43
CA ILE A 79 1.01 -1.21 5.99
C ILE A 79 0.44 -0.29 7.06
N ASP A 80 1.32 0.43 7.74
CA ASP A 80 0.97 1.44 8.72
C ASP A 80 0.83 2.80 8.02
N PHE A 81 -0.21 3.54 8.40
CA PHE A 81 -0.51 4.87 7.90
C PHE A 81 -0.30 5.91 9.01
N PRO A 82 0.07 7.15 8.64
CA PRO A 82 0.32 8.21 9.62
C PRO A 82 -1.00 8.78 10.18
N CYS A 83 -2.14 8.45 9.58
CA CYS A 83 -3.46 8.88 10.00
C CYS A 83 -4.36 7.71 10.40
N LYS A 84 -5.42 8.02 11.15
CA LYS A 84 -6.48 7.04 11.42
C LYS A 84 -7.27 6.78 10.13
N ILE A 85 -7.77 5.57 10.01
CA ILE A 85 -8.58 5.14 8.87
C ILE A 85 -9.93 4.60 9.35
N LYS A 86 -10.94 4.69 8.48
CA LYS A 86 -12.24 4.07 8.75
C LYS A 86 -12.13 2.55 8.63
N LYS A 87 -12.91 1.83 9.44
CA LYS A 87 -12.93 0.35 9.43
C LYS A 87 -13.47 -0.23 8.12
N LYS A 88 -14.43 0.45 7.49
CA LYS A 88 -15.01 0.02 6.22
C LYS A 88 -14.15 0.55 5.09
N ILE A 89 -13.64 -0.35 4.26
CA ILE A 89 -12.85 -0.05 3.07
C ILE A 89 -13.53 -0.64 1.85
N LYS A 90 -13.29 -0.07 0.67
CA LYS A 90 -13.74 -0.64 -0.60
C LYS A 90 -12.60 -1.50 -1.16
N LYS A 91 -12.88 -2.77 -1.44
CA LYS A 91 -11.95 -3.73 -2.02
C LYS A 91 -12.42 -4.07 -3.44
N THR A 92 -11.50 -4.11 -4.39
CA THR A 92 -11.72 -4.65 -5.73
C THR A 92 -10.55 -5.57 -6.10
N PHE A 93 -10.83 -6.72 -6.68
CA PHE A 93 -9.80 -7.63 -7.18
C PHE A 93 -10.10 -8.02 -8.62
N LYS A 94 -9.19 -7.72 -9.54
CA LYS A 94 -9.37 -8.03 -10.96
C LYS A 94 -8.02 -8.28 -11.61
N ASN A 95 -7.92 -9.35 -12.39
CA ASN A 95 -6.71 -9.70 -13.17
C ASN A 95 -5.42 -9.73 -12.32
N GLY A 96 -5.49 -10.25 -11.10
CA GLY A 96 -4.33 -10.31 -10.19
C GLY A 96 -4.06 -9.01 -9.43
N ILE A 97 -4.80 -7.93 -9.69
CA ILE A 97 -4.60 -6.64 -9.02
C ILE A 97 -5.63 -6.48 -7.91
N LEU A 98 -5.15 -6.20 -6.69
CA LEU A 98 -5.95 -5.82 -5.53
C LEU A 98 -5.91 -4.31 -5.34
N ASP A 99 -7.05 -3.66 -5.50
CA ASP A 99 -7.23 -2.24 -5.22
C ASP A 99 -8.03 -2.04 -3.93
N LEU A 100 -7.51 -1.20 -3.04
CA LEU A 100 -8.13 -0.81 -1.78
C LEU A 100 -8.32 0.70 -1.74
N GLU A 101 -9.58 1.16 -1.60
CA GLU A 101 -9.87 2.55 -1.25
C GLU A 101 -10.20 2.65 0.24
N ILE A 102 -9.46 3.49 0.95
CA ILE A 102 -9.50 3.61 2.40
C ILE A 102 -9.79 5.06 2.76
N GLU A 103 -10.92 5.32 3.41
CA GLU A 103 -11.24 6.67 3.90
C GLU A 103 -10.46 6.99 5.17
N LYS A 104 -9.90 8.20 5.22
CA LYS A 104 -9.29 8.78 6.42
C LYS A 104 -10.39 9.07 7.47
N ALA A 105 -10.05 8.94 8.74
CA ALA A 105 -10.97 9.11 9.88
C ALA A 105 -10.70 10.39 10.67
#